data_AF-A0AAW3I842-F1
#
_entry.id   AF-A0AAW3I842-F1
#
_cell.length_a   1.000
_cell.length_b   1.000
_cell.length_c   1.000
_cell.angle_alpha   90.00
_cell.angle_beta   90.00
_cell.angle_gamma   90.00
#
_symmetry.space_group_name_H-M   'P 1'
#
loop_
_entity.id
_entity.type
_entity.pdbx_description
1 polymer ?
#
loop_
_entity_poly.entity_id
_entity_poly.type
_entity_poly.pdbx_seq_one_letter_code
_entity_poly.pdbx_strand_id
1 'polypeptide(L)'
;MGYLYDEGVFSAPETALTAAEIEARKVALVQSFMDAAARSLRYDSIANAITYADEPAVPKFQSEGQAFRAWRSLVWARCYEILADVEAGERDVPSDGELIDQLPRLQLPGSGAGN
;
A
#
# COMPACT_ATOMS: atom_id res chain seq x y z
N MET A 1 54.09 -30.30 11.13
CA MET A 1 52.82 -29.76 11.66
C MET A 1 52.29 -28.79 10.63
N GLY A 2 51.41 -29.27 9.74
CA GLY A 2 50.81 -28.48 8.67
C GLY A 2 49.39 -28.10 9.07
N TYR A 3 49.03 -26.83 8.88
CA TYR A 3 47.66 -26.37 9.00
C TYR A 3 46.89 -26.84 7.76
N LEU A 4 45.85 -27.64 7.98
CA LEU A 4 44.85 -27.97 6.95
C LEU A 4 43.81 -26.86 6.98
N TYR A 5 43.76 -26.08 5.90
CA TYR A 5 42.65 -25.19 5.59
C TYR A 5 41.67 -26.03 4.78
N ASP A 6 40.61 -26.50 5.42
CA ASP A 6 39.48 -27.10 4.70
C ASP A 6 38.66 -25.95 4.10
N GLU A 7 38.32 -26.11 2.82
CA GLU A 7 37.81 -25.06 1.93
C GLU A 7 36.64 -24.31 2.58
N GLY A 8 36.92 -23.08 3.03
CA GLY A 8 35.92 -22.16 3.57
C GLY A 8 34.96 -21.71 2.48
N VAL A 9 33.98 -22.54 2.15
CA VAL A 9 32.82 -22.12 1.39
C VAL A 9 31.95 -21.29 2.33
N PHE A 10 32.18 -19.97 2.32
CA PHE A 10 31.18 -19.03 2.83
C PHE A 10 29.98 -19.08 1.88
N SER A 11 29.03 -19.98 2.16
CA SER A 11 27.72 -19.93 1.54
C SER A 11 26.94 -18.81 2.21
N ALA A 12 26.96 -17.63 1.60
CA ALA A 12 25.96 -16.61 1.92
C ALA A 12 24.59 -17.26 1.68
N PRO A 13 23.62 -17.17 2.61
CA PRO A 13 22.28 -17.64 2.32
C PRO A 13 21.77 -16.86 1.10
N GLU A 14 21.38 -17.59 0.06
CA GLU A 14 20.68 -17.06 -1.10
C GLU A 14 19.49 -16.24 -0.57
N THR A 15 19.60 -14.91 -0.62
CA THR A 15 18.84 -14.03 0.28
C THR A 15 17.42 -13.85 -0.25
N ALA A 16 16.56 -14.84 -0.03
CA ALA A 16 15.12 -14.69 -0.17
C ALA A 16 14.64 -13.68 0.89
N LEU A 17 13.77 -12.74 0.48
CA LEU A 17 13.17 -11.77 1.41
C LEU A 17 12.41 -12.50 2.51
N THR A 18 12.57 -12.03 3.74
CA THR A 18 11.78 -12.49 4.88
C THR A 18 10.32 -12.04 4.75
N ALA A 19 9.40 -12.72 5.46
CA ALA A 19 7.98 -12.36 5.47
C ALA A 19 7.75 -10.89 5.89
N ALA A 20 8.49 -10.42 6.91
CA ALA A 20 8.42 -9.05 7.39
C ALA A 20 8.89 -8.03 6.33
N GLU A 21 9.93 -8.36 5.55
CA GLU A 21 10.39 -7.49 4.46
C GLU A 21 9.38 -7.47 3.30
N ILE A 22 8.73 -8.59 3.00
CA ILE A 22 7.64 -8.66 2.03
C ILE A 22 6.48 -7.77 2.47
N GLU A 23 6.02 -7.93 3.70
CA GLU A 23 4.94 -7.11 4.27
C GLU A 23 5.28 -5.61 4.20
N ALA A 24 6.47 -5.23 4.68
CA ALA A 24 6.93 -3.84 4.64
C ALA A 24 6.94 -3.25 3.23
N ARG A 25 7.38 -4.03 2.23
CA ARG A 25 7.35 -3.62 0.82
C ARG A 25 5.92 -3.44 0.30
N LYS A 26 4.99 -4.33 0.66
CA LYS A 26 3.58 -4.22 0.24
C LYS A 26 2.89 -3.03 0.89
N VAL A 27 3.09 -2.82 2.19
CA VAL A 27 2.56 -1.64 2.90
C VAL A 27 3.08 -0.35 2.27
N ALA A 28 4.39 -0.27 1.98
CA ALA A 28 4.98 0.90 1.32
C ALA A 28 4.42 1.15 -0.09
N LEU A 29 4.19 0.08 -0.87
CA LEU A 29 3.55 0.17 -2.18
C LEU A 29 2.12 0.74 -2.07
N VAL A 30 1.31 0.22 -1.16
CA VAL A 30 -0.08 0.66 -0.95
C VAL A 30 -0.15 2.11 -0.49
N GLN A 31 0.75 2.51 0.42
CA GLN A 31 0.88 3.91 0.83
C GLN A 31 1.21 4.82 -0.36
N SER A 32 2.20 4.44 -1.18
CA SER A 32 2.60 5.19 -2.38
C SER A 32 1.46 5.31 -3.40
N PHE A 33 0.68 4.25 -3.59
CA PHE A 33 -0.50 4.24 -4.46
C PHE A 33 -1.56 5.26 -4.01
N MET A 34 -1.89 5.29 -2.72
CA MET A 34 -2.83 6.26 -2.17
C MET A 34 -2.31 7.70 -2.25
N ASP A 35 -1.02 7.90 -1.98
CA ASP A 35 -0.38 9.22 -2.09
C ASP A 35 -0.36 9.73 -3.53
N ALA A 36 -0.10 8.85 -4.51
CA ALA A 36 -0.14 9.21 -5.92
C ALA A 36 -1.55 9.68 -6.35
N ALA A 37 -2.60 8.99 -5.88
CA ALA A 37 -3.97 9.40 -6.14
C ALA A 37 -4.27 10.79 -5.54
N ALA A 38 -3.83 11.06 -4.31
CA ALA A 38 -3.98 12.38 -3.69
C ALA A 38 -3.21 13.49 -4.43
N ARG A 39 -1.96 13.22 -4.85
CA ARG A 39 -1.14 14.17 -5.61
C ARG A 39 -1.71 14.52 -6.97
N SER A 40 -2.51 13.64 -7.58
CA SER A 40 -3.21 13.96 -8.83
C SER A 40 -4.17 15.15 -8.69
N LEU A 41 -4.65 15.41 -7.47
CA LEU A 41 -5.48 16.55 -7.09
C LEU A 41 -4.72 17.66 -6.35
N ARG A 42 -3.37 17.62 -6.37
CA ARG A 42 -2.47 18.62 -5.76
C ARG A 42 -2.42 18.62 -4.23
N TYR A 43 -2.85 17.54 -3.57
CA TYR A 43 -2.51 17.31 -2.16
C TYR A 43 -1.07 16.80 -2.04
N ASP A 44 -0.41 17.04 -0.91
CA ASP A 44 0.97 16.55 -0.68
C ASP A 44 1.01 15.01 -0.53
N SER A 45 -0.01 14.45 0.12
CA SER A 45 -0.16 13.04 0.46
C SER A 45 -1.63 12.70 0.78
N ILE A 46 -1.95 11.41 0.91
CA ILE A 46 -3.25 10.98 1.43
C ILE A 46 -3.51 11.54 2.83
N ALA A 47 -2.47 11.64 3.67
CA ALA A 47 -2.58 12.17 5.02
C ALA A 47 -2.95 13.67 5.01
N ASN A 48 -2.47 14.44 4.04
CA ASN A 48 -2.87 15.83 3.84
C ASN A 48 -4.30 15.93 3.32
N ALA A 49 -4.71 15.11 2.35
CA ALA A 49 -6.07 15.16 1.80
C ALA A 49 -7.15 14.91 2.87
N ILE A 50 -6.94 13.95 3.76
CA ILE A 50 -7.95 13.57 4.77
C ILE A 50 -8.11 14.59 5.92
N THR A 51 -7.19 15.54 6.09
CA THR A 51 -7.35 16.61 7.10
C THR A 51 -8.51 17.53 6.75
N TYR A 52 -8.82 17.67 5.46
CA TYR A 52 -9.89 18.55 4.99
C TYR A 52 -11.29 17.96 5.13
N ALA A 53 -11.47 16.69 5.56
CA ALA A 53 -12.80 16.07 5.54
C ALA A 53 -13.86 16.77 6.43
N ASP A 54 -13.40 17.62 7.35
CA ASP A 54 -14.25 18.40 8.27
C ASP A 54 -14.16 19.93 7.99
N GLU A 55 -13.60 20.34 6.83
CA GLU A 55 -13.42 21.75 6.42
C GLU A 55 -14.77 22.44 6.10
N PRO A 56 -15.24 23.43 6.88
CA PRO A 56 -16.54 24.05 6.65
C PRO A 56 -16.51 25.20 5.63
N ALA A 57 -15.36 25.83 5.38
CA ALA A 57 -15.26 27.03 4.56
C ALA A 57 -15.22 26.73 3.06
N VAL A 58 -14.70 25.56 2.67
CA VAL A 58 -14.55 25.18 1.26
C VAL A 58 -15.16 23.79 1.01
N PRO A 59 -16.43 23.71 0.58
CA PRO A 59 -17.15 22.44 0.40
C PRO A 59 -16.46 21.42 -0.51
N LYS A 60 -15.72 21.91 -1.53
CA LYS A 60 -14.91 21.05 -2.41
C LYS A 60 -13.90 20.22 -1.61
N PHE A 61 -13.06 20.87 -0.81
CA PHE A 61 -12.02 20.19 -0.01
C PHE A 61 -12.61 19.27 1.04
N GLN A 62 -13.76 19.66 1.61
CA GLN A 62 -14.51 18.79 2.51
C GLN A 62 -14.92 17.49 1.83
N SER A 63 -15.59 17.60 0.69
CA SER A 63 -16.13 16.46 -0.04
C SER A 63 -15.02 15.51 -0.55
N GLU A 64 -13.90 16.06 -1.03
CA GLU A 64 -12.73 15.28 -1.45
C GLU A 64 -12.05 14.62 -0.24
N GLY A 65 -11.86 15.36 0.86
CA GLY A 65 -11.25 14.84 2.09
C GLY A 65 -12.06 13.69 2.71
N GLN A 66 -13.39 13.77 2.67
CA GLN A 66 -14.28 12.68 3.11
C GLN A 66 -14.13 11.44 2.22
N ALA A 67 -14.12 11.63 0.90
CA ALA A 67 -13.90 10.54 -0.04
C ALA A 67 -12.55 9.84 0.18
N PHE A 68 -11.46 10.61 0.31
CA PHE A 68 -10.14 10.07 0.61
C PHE A 68 -10.08 9.37 1.97
N ARG A 69 -10.74 9.89 3.01
CA ARG A 69 -10.75 9.29 4.36
C ARG A 69 -11.45 7.93 4.35
N ALA A 70 -12.60 7.83 3.69
CA ALA A 70 -13.31 6.58 3.51
C ALA A 70 -12.50 5.59 2.67
N TRP A 71 -12.01 6.03 1.51
CA TRP A 71 -11.23 5.20 0.59
C TRP A 71 -9.96 4.63 1.23
N ARG A 72 -9.16 5.46 1.92
CA ARG A 72 -7.95 5.03 2.64
C ARG A 72 -8.25 3.89 3.62
N SER A 73 -9.37 4.00 4.34
CA SER A 73 -9.77 2.99 5.33
C SER A 73 -10.09 1.65 4.67
N LEU A 74 -10.81 1.67 3.54
CA LEU A 74 -11.14 0.46 2.77
C LEU A 74 -9.92 -0.16 2.08
N VAL A 75 -9.01 0.67 1.57
CA VAL A 75 -7.73 0.22 0.99
C VAL A 75 -6.89 -0.52 2.01
N TRP A 76 -6.74 0.04 3.22
CA TRP A 76 -5.98 -0.63 4.28
C TRP A 76 -6.65 -1.92 4.74
N ALA A 77 -7.97 -1.91 4.94
CA ALA A 77 -8.70 -3.12 5.29
C ALA A 77 -8.42 -4.25 4.28
N ARG A 78 -8.57 -3.94 2.98
CA ARG A 78 -8.33 -4.92 1.91
C ARG A 78 -6.88 -5.38 1.83
N CYS A 79 -5.91 -4.46 1.99
CA CYS A 79 -4.49 -4.82 1.98
C CYS A 79 -4.16 -5.80 3.11
N TYR A 80 -4.65 -5.55 4.33
CA TYR A 80 -4.34 -6.40 5.47
C TYR A 80 -5.08 -7.74 5.44
N GLU A 81 -6.29 -7.81 4.88
CA GLU A 81 -6.93 -9.10 4.56
C GLU A 81 -6.02 -9.95 3.67
N ILE A 82 -5.53 -9.38 2.56
CA ILE A 82 -4.66 -10.11 1.62
C ILE A 82 -3.35 -10.55 2.29
N LEU A 83 -2.74 -9.71 3.12
CA LEU A 83 -1.51 -10.04 3.84
C LEU A 83 -1.73 -11.12 4.89
N ALA A 84 -2.89 -11.13 5.56
CA ALA A 84 -3.26 -12.17 6.51
C ALA A 84 -3.45 -13.53 5.82
N ASP A 85 -4.13 -13.58 4.67
CA ASP A 85 -4.26 -14.81 3.88
C ASP A 85 -2.89 -15.37 3.45
N VAL A 86 -1.94 -14.48 3.11
CA VAL A 86 -0.56 -14.86 2.76
C VAL A 86 0.18 -15.43 3.98
N GLU A 87 0.08 -14.77 5.14
CA GLU A 87 0.71 -15.23 6.39
C GLU A 87 0.16 -16.58 6.85
N ALA A 88 -1.14 -16.81 6.65
CA ALA A 88 -1.81 -18.08 6.92
C ALA A 88 -1.46 -19.19 5.91
N GLY A 89 -0.77 -18.86 4.80
CA GLY A 89 -0.45 -19.80 3.72
C GLY A 89 -1.66 -20.20 2.87
N GLU A 90 -2.75 -19.43 2.94
CA GLU A 90 -3.98 -19.66 2.17
C GLU A 90 -3.86 -19.17 0.72
N ARG A 91 -2.87 -18.29 0.47
CA ARG A 91 -2.54 -17.79 -0.86
C ARG A 91 -1.05 -17.46 -0.99
N ASP A 92 -0.57 -17.41 -2.23
CA ASP A 92 0.76 -16.89 -2.54
C ASP A 92 0.81 -15.35 -2.41
N VAL A 93 2.02 -14.84 -2.18
CA VAL A 93 2.31 -13.40 -2.16
C VAL A 93 1.96 -12.79 -3.53
N PRO A 94 1.02 -11.83 -3.61
CA PRO A 94 0.68 -11.22 -4.89
C PRO A 94 1.85 -10.41 -5.43
N SER A 95 1.96 -10.27 -6.75
CA SER A 95 2.81 -9.25 -7.36
C SER A 95 2.34 -7.83 -6.99
N ASP A 96 3.16 -6.83 -7.27
CA ASP A 96 2.82 -5.43 -6.97
C ASP A 96 1.57 -4.99 -7.77
N GLY A 97 1.48 -5.35 -9.06
CA GLY A 97 0.32 -5.03 -9.90
C GLY A 97 -0.96 -5.73 -9.42
N GLU A 98 -0.89 -7.03 -9.13
CA GLU A 98 -2.05 -7.79 -8.63
C GLU A 98 -2.55 -7.28 -7.28
N LEU A 99 -1.65 -6.82 -6.40
CA LEU A 99 -2.08 -6.21 -5.15
C LEU A 99 -2.87 -4.94 -5.43
N ILE A 100 -2.33 -4.03 -6.25
CA ILE A 100 -3.00 -2.75 -6.58
C ILE A 100 -4.34 -2.97 -7.28
N ASP A 101 -4.44 -3.94 -8.19
CA ASP A 101 -5.68 -4.24 -8.91
C ASP A 101 -6.81 -4.78 -8.01
N GLN A 102 -6.45 -5.42 -6.89
CA GLN A 102 -7.40 -5.91 -5.89
C GLN A 102 -7.86 -4.81 -4.90
N LEU A 103 -7.21 -3.64 -4.89
CA LEU A 103 -7.58 -2.56 -3.97
C LEU A 103 -8.84 -1.82 -4.45
N PRO A 104 -9.67 -1.32 -3.53
CA PRO A 104 -10.80 -0.46 -3.86
C PRO A 104 -10.35 0.73 -4.71
N ARG A 105 -11.19 1.14 -5.67
CA ARG A 105 -10.95 2.36 -6.46
C ARG A 105 -11.47 3.59 -5.73
N LEU A 106 -10.74 4.70 -5.83
CA LEU A 106 -11.16 5.98 -5.29
C LEU A 106 -12.39 6.49 -6.04
N GLN A 107 -13.41 6.92 -5.29
CA GLN A 107 -14.61 7.57 -5.82
C GLN A 107 -14.65 9.02 -5.32
N LEU A 108 -14.53 9.98 -6.23
CA LEU A 108 -14.56 11.40 -5.89
C LEU A 108 -15.93 12.02 -6.18
N PRO A 109 -16.35 13.04 -5.40
CA PRO A 109 -17.54 13.82 -5.70
C PRO A 109 -17.44 14.44 -7.10
N GLY A 110 -18.45 14.24 -7.94
CA GLY A 110 -18.47 14.74 -9.32
C GLY A 110 -17.78 13.86 -10.36
N SER A 111 -17.17 12.74 -9.98
CA SER A 111 -16.72 11.69 -10.92
C SER A 111 -17.84 10.73 -11.33
N GLY A 112 -19.10 11.04 -10.97
CA GLY A 112 -20.26 10.35 -11.50
C GLY A 112 -20.28 10.50 -13.01
N ALA A 113 -20.17 9.37 -13.71
CA ALA A 113 -20.36 9.28 -15.15
C ALA A 113 -21.64 10.02 -15.52
N GLY A 114 -21.47 11.21 -16.11
CA GLY A 114 -22.50 11.84 -16.91
C GLY A 114 -22.79 10.89 -18.06
N ASN A 115 -24.08 10.55 -18.19
CA ASN A 115 -24.67 9.92 -19.37
C ASN A 115 -24.29 10.64 -20.66
#